data_AF-A0A0F9Q7N4-F1
#
_entry.id   AF-A0A0F9Q7N4-F1
#
_cell.length_a   1.000
_cell.length_b   1.000
_cell.length_c   1.000
_cell.angle_alpha   90.00
_cell.angle_beta   90.00
_cell.angle_gamma   90.00
#
_symmetry.space_group_name_H-M   'P 1'
#
loop_
_entity.id
_entity.type
_entity.pdbx_description
1 polymer ?
#
loop_
_entity_poly.entity_id
_entity_poly.type
_entity_poly.pdbx_seq_one_letter_code
_entity_poly.pdbx_strand_id
1 'polypeptide(L)'
;MPTEVFGQEKSMFFVGGRGNGSGGVAEAGGCTQTWWDAEVAASDAATALAKLMGATGGPLINNSNLDYTHSTKRIDAASPGDFTNVEVGMVAYVTGLYLTTGRYKITEAYDDYIILSGIVSTADYNDTVLVIGGAFNVLNNACDKTDASNHSVAIHTNLSETLAGAITISSGGRSVRNTFKRIAGYNTLPGDMNRGGVYYQSPFDILLAGSIDNAKTVLLDGDGNNFEILNISDDNLVIENIHIYNTGTAAAIVYAGTPVDIVFRNCRISACNRVSNTATSDVTWDSCYTHDDLVANYNILSGGSHLFLHCVAKLNAALNWIHATGIHIDVIGCLVAGSGNYGIRPLAGAALFMTNNTFYNLAVAGVGASTHDDIIAFGNIFALGVGATAFDFAVQGSMSYNDYNCFIETDGTPLNVGTFAAGETPVMGPHSIAADPLFVDAASGNFRLKATSPCRRAGKLTIGAI
;
A
#
# COMPACT_ATOMS: atom_id res chain seq x y z
N MET A 1 -7.04 -1.35 28.39
CA MET A 1 -7.16 -2.55 27.54
C MET A 1 -6.20 -3.59 28.10
N PRO A 2 -6.57 -4.85 28.37
CA PRO A 2 -5.57 -5.83 28.77
C PRO A 2 -4.71 -6.17 27.55
N THR A 3 -3.44 -5.79 27.67
CA THR A 3 -2.45 -5.59 26.60
C THR A 3 -1.39 -6.68 26.52
N GLU A 4 -1.58 -7.83 27.16
CA GLU A 4 -0.46 -8.77 27.38
C GLU A 4 -0.40 -9.98 26.44
N VAL A 5 -1.44 -10.30 25.68
CA VAL A 5 -1.49 -11.59 24.97
C VAL A 5 -0.37 -11.75 23.94
N PHE A 6 -0.11 -10.69 23.18
CA PHE A 6 0.90 -10.68 22.13
C PHE A 6 2.10 -9.84 22.53
N GLY A 7 2.44 -9.78 23.83
CA GLY A 7 3.38 -8.80 24.42
C GLY A 7 4.65 -8.47 23.60
N GLN A 8 5.13 -9.39 22.75
CA GLN A 8 6.04 -9.11 21.62
C GLN A 8 5.78 -9.94 20.33
N GLU A 9 4.85 -10.90 20.33
CA GLU A 9 4.71 -11.86 19.23
C GLU A 9 3.80 -11.29 18.13
N LYS A 10 4.25 -11.39 16.88
CA LYS A 10 3.46 -10.93 15.74
C LYS A 10 2.26 -11.85 15.51
N SER A 11 1.13 -11.29 15.12
CA SER A 11 -0.10 -12.04 14.82
C SER A 11 -0.49 -11.91 13.35
N MET A 12 -1.11 -12.94 12.81
CA MET A 12 -1.61 -13.01 11.44
C MET A 12 -3.11 -13.30 11.41
N PHE A 13 -3.82 -12.52 10.62
CA PHE A 13 -5.25 -12.64 10.38
C PHE A 13 -5.54 -12.70 8.89
N PHE A 14 -6.72 -13.22 8.57
CA PHE A 14 -7.15 -13.43 7.20
C PHE A 14 -8.51 -12.77 6.97
N VAL A 15 -8.78 -12.35 5.74
CA VAL A 15 -10.06 -11.83 5.27
C VAL A 15 -10.39 -12.59 3.99
N GLY A 16 -11.60 -13.13 3.91
CA GLY A 16 -11.99 -14.05 2.85
C GLY A 16 -11.48 -15.49 3.06
N GLY A 17 -12.18 -16.43 2.45
CA GLY A 17 -11.93 -17.87 2.56
C GLY A 17 -10.95 -18.41 1.52
N ARG A 18 -10.72 -19.72 1.56
CA ARG A 18 -9.84 -20.39 0.58
C ARG A 18 -10.50 -20.32 -0.81
N GLY A 19 -9.86 -19.61 -1.74
CA GLY A 19 -10.38 -19.45 -3.10
C GLY A 19 -11.60 -18.51 -3.22
N ASN A 20 -11.55 -17.33 -2.58
CA ASN A 20 -12.58 -16.27 -2.64
C ASN A 20 -13.93 -16.62 -1.99
N GLY A 21 -13.97 -17.58 -1.05
CA GLY A 21 -15.17 -17.88 -0.27
C GLY A 21 -15.54 -16.73 0.69
N SER A 22 -16.84 -16.46 0.89
CA SER A 22 -17.34 -15.40 1.79
C SER A 22 -17.79 -15.90 3.17
N GLY A 23 -17.39 -17.12 3.57
CA GLY A 23 -17.81 -17.77 4.81
C GLY A 23 -17.04 -17.33 6.06
N GLY A 24 -16.35 -16.19 6.01
CA GLY A 24 -15.69 -15.61 7.18
C GLY A 24 -16.69 -15.17 8.26
N VAL A 25 -16.17 -14.80 9.42
CA VAL A 25 -16.96 -14.35 10.58
C VAL A 25 -16.57 -12.92 10.98
N ALA A 26 -17.41 -12.23 11.74
CA ALA A 26 -17.06 -10.89 12.23
C ALA A 26 -15.90 -10.92 13.24
N GLU A 27 -15.72 -12.04 13.95
CA GLU A 27 -14.73 -12.20 15.01
C GLU A 27 -13.85 -13.43 14.76
N ALA A 28 -12.83 -13.28 13.92
CA ALA A 28 -11.89 -14.35 13.62
C ALA A 28 -10.75 -14.44 14.64
N GLY A 29 -10.23 -15.66 14.82
CA GLY A 29 -9.13 -15.99 15.71
C GLY A 29 -7.76 -15.74 15.08
N GLY A 30 -7.49 -16.23 13.87
CA GLY A 30 -6.17 -16.13 13.24
C GLY A 30 -5.09 -16.98 13.95
N CYS A 31 -3.82 -16.60 13.80
CA CYS A 31 -2.68 -17.31 14.39
C CYS A 31 -1.52 -16.36 14.73
N THR A 32 -0.50 -16.89 15.41
CA THR A 32 0.79 -16.21 15.57
C THR A 32 1.64 -16.37 14.31
N GLN A 33 2.51 -15.39 14.02
CA GLN A 33 3.46 -15.48 12.92
C GLN A 33 4.40 -16.67 13.09
N THR A 34 4.82 -16.98 14.31
CA THR A 34 5.69 -18.13 14.59
C THR A 34 5.03 -19.45 14.23
N TRP A 35 3.74 -19.64 14.55
CA TRP A 35 2.99 -20.81 14.10
C TRP A 35 2.89 -20.86 12.59
N TRP A 36 2.53 -19.75 11.95
CA TRP A 36 2.41 -19.69 10.48
C TRP A 36 3.72 -20.06 9.78
N ASP A 37 4.84 -19.44 10.18
CA ASP A 37 6.14 -19.69 9.56
C ASP A 37 6.58 -21.15 9.74
N ALA A 38 6.31 -21.74 10.91
CA ALA A 38 6.61 -23.15 11.18
C ALA A 38 5.77 -24.09 10.29
N GLU A 39 4.47 -23.85 10.17
CA GLU A 39 3.57 -24.67 9.35
C GLU A 39 3.87 -24.56 7.85
N VAL A 40 4.16 -23.35 7.37
CA VAL A 40 4.57 -23.12 5.97
C VAL A 40 5.90 -23.82 5.67
N ALA A 41 6.87 -23.76 6.59
CA ALA A 41 8.16 -24.43 6.42
C ALA A 41 8.02 -25.97 6.46
N ALA A 42 7.11 -26.50 7.27
CA ALA A 42 6.89 -27.93 7.41
C ALA A 42 6.08 -28.54 6.25
N SER A 43 5.18 -27.77 5.63
CA SER A 43 4.28 -28.24 4.59
C SER A 43 4.24 -27.30 3.38
N ASP A 44 3.35 -26.32 3.40
CA ASP A 44 3.26 -25.19 2.49
C ASP A 44 2.17 -24.21 3.01
N ALA A 45 2.03 -23.05 2.37
CA ALA A 45 1.01 -22.07 2.75
C ALA A 45 -0.42 -22.57 2.53
N ALA A 46 -0.65 -23.48 1.58
CA ALA A 46 -1.99 -23.98 1.30
C ALA A 46 -2.49 -24.91 2.42
N THR A 47 -1.60 -25.76 2.91
CA THR A 47 -1.82 -26.72 3.99
C THR A 47 -1.92 -26.00 5.33
N ALA A 48 -1.04 -25.04 5.60
CA ALA A 48 -1.15 -24.18 6.78
C ALA A 48 -2.50 -23.44 6.84
N LEU A 49 -2.94 -22.87 5.71
CA LEU A 49 -4.25 -22.21 5.63
C LEU A 49 -5.41 -23.19 5.83
N ALA A 50 -5.30 -24.40 5.27
CA ALA A 50 -6.30 -25.46 5.45
C ALA A 50 -6.43 -25.93 6.90
N LYS A 51 -5.34 -25.91 7.67
CA LYS A 51 -5.36 -26.18 9.12
C LYS A 51 -6.02 -25.06 9.91
N LEU A 52 -5.93 -23.81 9.44
CA LEU A 52 -6.41 -22.64 10.18
C LEU A 52 -7.88 -22.31 9.95
N MET A 53 -8.45 -22.68 8.80
CA MET A 53 -9.83 -22.33 8.45
C MET A 53 -10.46 -23.34 7.49
N GLY A 54 -11.79 -23.42 7.55
CA GLY A 54 -12.58 -24.18 6.59
C GLY A 54 -12.44 -23.64 5.16
N ALA A 55 -12.86 -24.44 4.18
CA ALA A 55 -12.76 -24.06 2.75
C ALA A 55 -13.40 -22.71 2.43
N THR A 56 -14.50 -22.35 3.09
CA THR A 56 -15.18 -21.07 2.89
C THR A 56 -14.61 -19.91 3.72
N GLY A 57 -13.55 -20.14 4.52
CA GLY A 57 -13.01 -19.16 5.46
C GLY A 57 -13.63 -19.22 6.86
N GLY A 58 -14.58 -20.15 7.07
CA GLY A 58 -15.17 -20.37 8.39
C GLY A 58 -14.12 -20.79 9.43
N PRO A 59 -14.34 -20.45 10.71
CA PRO A 59 -13.45 -20.87 11.78
C PRO A 59 -13.48 -22.39 11.98
N LEU A 60 -12.42 -22.92 12.59
CA LEU A 60 -12.35 -24.33 12.99
C LEU A 60 -13.35 -24.61 14.10
N ILE A 61 -13.40 -23.69 15.07
CA ILE A 61 -14.29 -23.72 16.22
C ILE A 61 -15.09 -22.43 16.26
N ASN A 62 -16.40 -22.55 16.44
CA ASN A 62 -17.30 -21.44 16.69
C ASN A 62 -18.39 -21.91 17.65
N ASN A 63 -18.01 -21.99 18.92
CA ASN A 63 -18.85 -22.55 19.97
C ASN A 63 -19.26 -21.45 20.94
N SER A 64 -20.38 -21.68 21.61
CA SER A 64 -20.92 -20.81 22.66
C SER A 64 -21.31 -21.65 23.86
N ASN A 65 -21.40 -21.01 25.03
CA ASN A 65 -21.69 -21.66 26.30
C ASN A 65 -20.64 -22.72 26.70
N LEU A 66 -19.37 -22.39 26.49
CA LEU A 66 -18.26 -23.22 26.96
C LEU A 66 -17.90 -22.86 28.40
N ASP A 67 -17.43 -23.86 29.13
CA ASP A 67 -16.93 -23.70 30.49
C ASP A 67 -15.49 -23.15 30.47
N TYR A 68 -15.28 -22.03 31.14
CA TYR A 68 -13.99 -21.44 31.43
C TYR A 68 -13.64 -21.63 32.91
N THR A 69 -12.46 -22.18 33.17
CA THR A 69 -11.91 -22.33 34.52
C THR A 69 -10.80 -21.30 34.77
N HIS A 70 -11.02 -20.38 35.71
CA HIS A 70 -10.12 -19.27 36.03
C HIS A 70 -8.76 -19.72 36.55
N SER A 71 -8.73 -20.70 37.45
CA SER A 71 -7.49 -21.15 38.10
C SER A 71 -6.45 -21.71 37.14
N THR A 72 -6.92 -22.29 36.02
CA THR A 72 -6.08 -22.93 35.00
C THR A 72 -6.09 -22.17 33.67
N LYS A 73 -6.91 -21.11 33.54
CA LYS A 73 -7.14 -20.38 32.29
C LYS A 73 -7.57 -21.30 31.14
N ARG A 74 -8.36 -22.32 31.49
CA ARG A 74 -8.78 -23.42 30.62
C ARG A 74 -10.16 -23.14 30.04
N ILE A 75 -10.37 -23.47 28.78
CA ILE A 75 -11.72 -23.61 28.21
C ILE A 75 -11.94 -25.07 27.85
N ASP A 76 -13.03 -25.63 28.36
CA ASP A 76 -13.44 -27.00 28.11
C ASP A 76 -14.28 -27.12 26.83
N ALA A 77 -14.08 -28.22 26.11
CA ALA A 77 -14.88 -28.57 24.95
C ALA A 77 -16.33 -28.86 25.35
N ALA A 78 -17.28 -28.57 24.47
CA ALA A 78 -18.68 -28.94 24.71
C ALA A 78 -18.88 -30.46 24.52
N SER A 79 -18.04 -31.09 23.70
CA SER A 79 -18.01 -32.54 23.47
C SER A 79 -16.57 -33.02 23.27
N PRO A 80 -16.24 -34.27 23.66
CA PRO A 80 -14.90 -34.80 23.46
C PRO A 80 -14.47 -34.76 21.99
N GLY A 81 -13.28 -34.23 21.73
CA GLY A 81 -12.74 -34.08 20.39
C GLY A 81 -13.09 -32.78 19.66
N ASP A 82 -13.88 -31.86 20.25
CA ASP A 82 -14.15 -30.57 19.60
C ASP A 82 -12.85 -29.84 19.22
N PHE A 83 -11.78 -29.99 19.99
CA PHE A 83 -10.50 -29.32 19.76
C PHE A 83 -9.44 -30.14 19.02
N THR A 84 -9.79 -31.28 18.39
CA THR A 84 -8.83 -32.20 17.76
C THR A 84 -7.87 -31.54 16.74
N ASN A 85 -8.30 -30.46 16.06
CA ASN A 85 -7.50 -29.75 15.06
C ASN A 85 -6.91 -28.42 15.56
N VAL A 86 -7.02 -28.14 16.86
CA VAL A 86 -6.50 -26.91 17.46
C VAL A 86 -5.04 -27.13 17.83
N GLU A 87 -4.18 -26.18 17.45
CA GLU A 87 -2.74 -26.25 17.70
C GLU A 87 -2.24 -25.07 18.55
N VAL A 88 -1.16 -25.30 19.30
CA VAL A 88 -0.45 -24.25 20.05
C VAL A 88 0.05 -23.18 19.09
N GLY A 89 -0.22 -21.91 19.38
CA GLY A 89 0.13 -20.78 18.52
C GLY A 89 -0.98 -20.33 17.56
N MET A 90 -2.10 -21.07 17.47
CA MET A 90 -3.36 -20.50 17.01
C MET A 90 -3.89 -19.46 18.00
N VAL A 91 -4.77 -18.59 17.53
CA VAL A 91 -5.36 -17.51 18.33
C VAL A 91 -6.86 -17.74 18.47
N ALA A 92 -7.34 -17.60 19.70
CA ALA A 92 -8.73 -17.72 20.09
C ALA A 92 -9.33 -16.32 20.31
N TYR A 93 -10.39 -15.97 19.60
CA TYR A 93 -11.27 -14.88 20.03
C TYR A 93 -12.21 -15.39 21.11
N VAL A 94 -12.25 -14.71 22.25
CA VAL A 94 -13.04 -15.09 23.42
C VAL A 94 -13.90 -13.92 23.87
N THR A 95 -15.17 -14.20 24.19
CA THR A 95 -16.07 -13.26 24.86
C THR A 95 -16.96 -13.99 25.87
N GLY A 96 -17.42 -13.29 26.90
CA GLY A 96 -18.31 -13.81 27.95
C GLY A 96 -18.67 -12.69 28.92
N LEU A 97 -19.72 -12.84 29.74
CA LEU A 97 -20.26 -11.77 30.59
C LEU A 97 -19.23 -11.17 31.56
N TYR A 98 -18.24 -11.98 31.95
CA TYR A 98 -17.23 -11.61 32.94
C TYR A 98 -15.80 -11.97 32.52
N LEU A 99 -15.61 -12.30 31.24
CA LEU A 99 -14.30 -12.43 30.62
C LEU A 99 -13.98 -11.12 29.93
N THR A 100 -12.70 -10.73 29.93
CA THR A 100 -12.32 -9.64 29.03
C THR A 100 -12.44 -10.14 27.60
N THR A 101 -13.33 -9.54 26.81
CA THR A 101 -13.41 -9.81 25.37
C THR A 101 -12.06 -9.51 24.71
N GLY A 102 -11.54 -10.44 23.93
CA GLY A 102 -10.23 -10.28 23.32
C GLY A 102 -9.77 -11.48 22.51
N ARG A 103 -8.55 -11.36 22.00
CA ARG A 103 -7.86 -12.42 21.25
C ARG A 103 -6.72 -12.95 22.10
N TYR A 104 -6.66 -14.26 22.26
CA TYR A 104 -5.80 -14.97 23.19
C TYR A 104 -4.99 -16.05 22.47
N LYS A 105 -3.67 -16.11 22.69
CA LYS A 105 -2.83 -17.19 22.16
C LYS A 105 -3.11 -18.48 22.94
N ILE A 106 -3.31 -19.56 22.20
CA ILE A 106 -3.42 -20.92 22.73
C ILE A 106 -2.03 -21.42 23.09
N THR A 107 -1.80 -21.74 24.36
CA THR A 107 -0.52 -22.22 24.89
C THR A 107 -0.47 -23.73 25.06
N GLU A 108 -1.64 -24.36 25.27
CA GLU A 108 -1.79 -25.81 25.31
C GLU A 108 -3.11 -26.16 24.60
N ALA A 109 -3.09 -27.25 23.82
CA ALA A 109 -4.23 -27.74 23.08
C ALA A 109 -4.35 -29.26 23.25
N TYR A 110 -5.53 -29.71 23.65
CA TYR A 110 -5.92 -31.11 23.80
C TYR A 110 -7.31 -31.28 23.19
N ASP A 111 -7.71 -32.52 22.90
CA ASP A 111 -9.01 -32.84 22.28
C ASP A 111 -10.22 -32.30 23.08
N ASP A 112 -10.09 -32.26 24.41
CA ASP A 112 -11.18 -31.91 25.33
C ASP A 112 -11.04 -30.52 25.96
N TYR A 113 -9.87 -29.86 25.85
CA TYR A 113 -9.67 -28.53 26.40
C TYR A 113 -8.49 -27.78 25.78
N ILE A 114 -8.50 -26.46 25.95
CA ILE A 114 -7.38 -25.57 25.61
C ILE A 114 -6.99 -24.71 26.81
N ILE A 115 -5.75 -24.21 26.82
CA ILE A 115 -5.27 -23.21 27.78
C ILE A 115 -4.85 -21.95 27.04
N LEU A 116 -5.27 -20.79 27.57
CA LEU A 116 -5.05 -19.48 26.98
C LEU A 116 -4.06 -18.64 27.80
N SER A 117 -3.17 -17.95 27.10
CA SER A 117 -2.30 -16.92 27.71
C SER A 117 -3.05 -15.61 27.96
N GLY A 118 -2.70 -14.92 29.05
CA GLY A 118 -3.12 -13.52 29.26
C GLY A 118 -4.60 -13.25 29.52
N ILE A 119 -5.49 -14.27 29.48
CA ILE A 119 -6.89 -14.08 29.83
C ILE A 119 -7.04 -13.73 31.31
N VAL A 120 -7.73 -12.62 31.57
CA VAL A 120 -7.99 -12.11 32.92
C VAL A 120 -9.46 -12.34 33.24
N SER A 121 -9.69 -13.03 34.35
CA SER A 121 -10.99 -13.33 34.94
C SER A 121 -10.86 -13.30 36.47
N THR A 122 -11.97 -13.21 37.18
CA THR A 122 -12.05 -13.36 38.64
C THR A 122 -12.77 -14.63 39.10
N ALA A 123 -13.38 -15.40 38.19
CA ALA A 123 -14.13 -16.61 38.52
C ALA A 123 -14.30 -17.55 37.30
N ASP A 124 -14.85 -18.74 37.55
CA ASP A 124 -15.23 -19.71 36.53
C ASP A 124 -16.57 -19.32 35.89
N TYR A 125 -16.75 -19.60 34.60
CA TYR A 125 -17.94 -19.20 33.83
C TYR A 125 -18.36 -20.26 32.81
N ASN A 126 -19.64 -20.27 32.42
CA ASN A 126 -20.20 -21.24 31.49
C ASN A 126 -20.90 -20.60 30.27
N ASP A 127 -20.66 -19.29 30.06
CA ASP A 127 -21.23 -18.49 28.97
C ASP A 127 -20.15 -18.05 27.96
N THR A 128 -19.04 -18.79 27.91
CA THR A 128 -17.90 -18.43 27.06
C THR A 128 -18.22 -18.71 25.60
N VAL A 129 -18.05 -17.70 24.75
CA VAL A 129 -18.06 -17.82 23.30
C VAL A 129 -16.62 -17.85 22.81
N LEU A 130 -16.30 -18.83 21.98
CA LEU A 130 -14.96 -19.12 21.51
C LEU A 130 -14.95 -19.28 19.99
N VAL A 131 -14.08 -18.53 19.33
CA VAL A 131 -13.79 -18.67 17.91
C VAL A 131 -12.30 -18.91 17.69
N ILE A 132 -11.93 -20.03 17.06
CA ILE A 132 -10.53 -20.38 16.78
C ILE A 132 -10.32 -20.48 15.27
N GLY A 133 -9.25 -19.83 14.80
CA GLY A 133 -8.91 -19.77 13.38
C GLY A 133 -9.93 -18.94 12.59
N GLY A 134 -10.15 -19.34 11.34
CA GLY A 134 -11.08 -18.65 10.42
C GLY A 134 -10.53 -17.34 9.86
N ALA A 135 -11.31 -16.77 8.95
CA ALA A 135 -11.09 -15.46 8.35
C ALA A 135 -12.19 -14.48 8.78
N PHE A 136 -11.86 -13.20 8.79
CA PHE A 136 -12.83 -12.13 8.87
C PHE A 136 -13.70 -12.11 7.61
N ASN A 137 -14.97 -11.74 7.77
CA ASN A 137 -15.92 -11.65 6.66
C ASN A 137 -15.73 -10.42 5.77
N VAL A 138 -15.16 -9.34 6.29
CA VAL A 138 -14.86 -8.09 5.56
C VAL A 138 -13.57 -7.46 6.09
N LEU A 139 -12.83 -6.73 5.25
CA LEU A 139 -11.56 -6.13 5.63
C LEU A 139 -11.72 -5.08 6.73
N ASN A 140 -12.82 -4.32 6.73
CA ASN A 140 -13.08 -3.32 7.77
C ASN A 140 -13.11 -3.94 9.18
N ASN A 141 -13.77 -5.09 9.33
CA ASN A 141 -13.81 -5.81 10.61
C ASN A 141 -12.41 -6.24 11.06
N ALA A 142 -11.58 -6.76 10.15
CA ALA A 142 -10.20 -7.12 10.50
C ALA A 142 -9.39 -5.89 10.96
N CYS A 143 -9.59 -4.73 10.31
CA CYS A 143 -8.91 -3.49 10.69
C CYS A 143 -9.35 -3.00 12.08
N ASP A 144 -10.66 -2.97 12.34
CA ASP A 144 -11.25 -2.49 13.60
C ASP A 144 -10.96 -3.41 14.79
N LYS A 145 -10.91 -4.73 14.56
CA LYS A 145 -10.85 -5.74 15.61
C LYS A 145 -9.43 -6.21 15.96
N THR A 146 -8.43 -5.73 15.23
CA THR A 146 -7.02 -6.01 15.51
C THR A 146 -6.30 -4.73 15.88
N ASP A 147 -5.27 -4.81 16.72
CA ASP A 147 -4.53 -3.63 17.20
C ASP A 147 -3.04 -3.89 17.15
N ALA A 148 -2.31 -3.08 16.37
CA ALA A 148 -0.86 -3.19 16.22
C ALA A 148 -0.07 -2.26 17.17
N SER A 149 -0.73 -1.66 18.16
CA SER A 149 -0.11 -0.71 19.08
C SER A 149 0.98 -1.34 19.97
N ASN A 150 0.88 -2.64 20.27
CA ASN A 150 1.79 -3.35 21.17
C ASN A 150 2.66 -4.42 20.49
N HIS A 151 2.26 -4.90 19.31
CA HIS A 151 2.94 -5.93 18.51
C HIS A 151 2.57 -5.73 17.03
N SER A 152 3.33 -6.29 16.08
CA SER A 152 2.93 -6.19 14.68
C SER A 152 1.76 -7.11 14.35
N VAL A 153 0.84 -6.62 13.54
CA VAL A 153 -0.31 -7.37 13.01
C VAL A 153 -0.19 -7.45 11.50
N ALA A 154 -0.33 -8.64 10.93
CA ALA A 154 -0.52 -8.84 9.49
C ALA A 154 -1.97 -9.27 9.22
N ILE A 155 -2.62 -8.63 8.25
CA ILE A 155 -3.94 -8.97 7.74
C ILE A 155 -3.74 -9.33 6.26
N HIS A 156 -4.09 -10.56 5.91
CA HIS A 156 -4.06 -11.06 4.54
C HIS A 156 -5.47 -11.11 3.99
N THR A 157 -5.74 -10.45 2.87
CA THR A 157 -7.05 -10.50 2.21
C THR A 157 -6.95 -11.10 0.81
N ASN A 158 -7.90 -11.95 0.44
CA ASN A 158 -8.18 -12.29 -0.97
C ASN A 158 -9.60 -11.89 -1.36
N LEU A 159 -10.29 -11.16 -0.49
CA LEU A 159 -11.66 -10.77 -0.69
C LEU A 159 -11.71 -9.45 -1.44
N SER A 160 -12.18 -9.49 -2.68
CA SER A 160 -12.63 -8.29 -3.39
C SER A 160 -14.00 -7.88 -2.88
N GLU A 161 -14.15 -6.62 -2.49
CA GLU A 161 -15.31 -6.10 -1.75
C GLU A 161 -15.90 -4.88 -2.43
N THR A 162 -17.24 -4.85 -2.55
CA THR A 162 -18.00 -3.62 -2.75
C THR A 162 -18.32 -3.03 -1.39
N LEU A 163 -17.78 -1.86 -1.12
CA LEU A 163 -17.80 -1.23 0.19
C LEU A 163 -19.09 -0.44 0.40
N ALA A 164 -19.67 -0.57 1.60
CA ALA A 164 -20.80 0.25 2.04
C ALA A 164 -20.35 1.58 2.70
N GLY A 165 -19.05 1.77 2.89
CA GLY A 165 -18.43 2.94 3.51
C GLY A 165 -16.92 2.79 3.60
N ALA A 166 -16.26 3.82 4.16
CA ALA A 166 -14.81 3.85 4.33
C ALA A 166 -14.29 2.72 5.24
N ILE A 167 -13.14 2.15 4.89
CA ILE A 167 -12.37 1.32 5.80
C ILE A 167 -11.56 2.24 6.70
N THR A 168 -11.88 2.24 8.00
CA THR A 168 -11.19 3.07 8.97
C THR A 168 -10.02 2.30 9.58
N ILE A 169 -8.82 2.88 9.53
CA ILE A 169 -7.61 2.30 10.12
C ILE A 169 -7.16 3.22 11.24
N SER A 170 -7.54 2.87 12.48
CA SER A 170 -7.36 3.67 13.69
C SER A 170 -6.51 3.01 14.77
N SER A 171 -5.90 1.87 14.45
CA SER A 171 -5.05 1.08 15.34
C SER A 171 -3.84 0.56 14.56
N GLY A 172 -3.00 1.51 14.17
CA GLY A 172 -1.74 1.30 13.46
C GLY A 172 -0.65 0.75 14.38
N GLY A 173 0.59 0.84 13.91
CA GLY A 173 1.76 0.48 14.72
C GLY A 173 2.23 1.62 15.63
N ARG A 174 3.37 1.42 16.30
CA ARG A 174 4.02 2.45 17.13
C ARG A 174 5.52 2.46 16.88
N SER A 175 6.07 3.62 16.50
CA SER A 175 7.51 3.75 16.21
C SER A 175 8.37 3.46 17.44
N VAL A 176 7.92 3.83 18.65
CA VAL A 176 8.60 3.53 19.92
C VAL A 176 8.72 2.03 20.24
N ARG A 177 7.89 1.19 19.60
CA ARG A 177 7.92 -0.28 19.75
C ARG A 177 8.34 -1.01 18.49
N ASN A 178 8.61 -0.28 17.40
CA ASN A 178 8.89 -0.85 16.08
C ASN A 178 7.80 -1.84 15.62
N THR A 179 6.53 -1.53 15.89
CA THR A 179 5.38 -2.34 15.48
C THR A 179 4.70 -1.74 14.26
N PHE A 180 4.00 -2.59 13.49
CA PHE A 180 3.35 -2.21 12.24
C PHE A 180 2.04 -2.97 12.08
N LYS A 181 1.04 -2.31 11.49
CA LYS A 181 -0.11 -3.01 10.89
C LYS A 181 0.17 -3.19 9.40
N ARG A 182 0.13 -4.41 8.91
CA ARG A 182 0.31 -4.74 7.49
C ARG A 182 -0.98 -5.31 6.92
N ILE A 183 -1.46 -4.78 5.82
CA ILE A 183 -2.62 -5.25 5.07
C ILE A 183 -2.13 -5.67 3.68
N ALA A 184 -2.25 -6.94 3.33
CA ALA A 184 -1.70 -7.47 2.09
C ALA A 184 -2.72 -8.30 1.31
N GLY A 185 -2.96 -7.91 0.06
CA GLY A 185 -3.69 -8.70 -0.91
C GLY A 185 -2.95 -9.97 -1.30
N TYR A 186 -3.68 -11.06 -1.50
CA TYR A 186 -3.22 -12.32 -2.09
C TYR A 186 -4.33 -12.92 -2.97
N ASN A 187 -3.98 -13.81 -3.90
CA ASN A 187 -4.98 -14.48 -4.74
C ASN A 187 -5.35 -15.85 -4.16
N THR A 188 -4.39 -16.76 -4.23
CA THR A 188 -4.49 -18.14 -3.79
C THR A 188 -3.84 -18.33 -2.43
N LEU A 189 -2.64 -17.78 -2.23
CA LEU A 189 -1.82 -17.95 -1.03
C LEU A 189 -1.11 -16.65 -0.65
N PRO A 190 -0.99 -16.33 0.65
CA PRO A 190 -0.22 -15.18 1.11
C PRO A 190 1.15 -15.08 0.45
N GLY A 191 1.39 -13.97 -0.25
CA GLY A 191 2.66 -13.67 -0.92
C GLY A 191 2.71 -13.98 -2.42
N ASP A 192 1.70 -14.65 -2.99
CA ASP A 192 1.66 -14.95 -4.43
C ASP A 192 1.47 -13.72 -5.34
N MET A 193 1.03 -12.60 -4.77
CA MET A 193 0.97 -11.28 -5.41
C MET A 193 2.21 -10.41 -5.13
N ASN A 194 3.18 -10.86 -4.32
CA ASN A 194 4.42 -10.11 -4.10
C ASN A 194 5.33 -10.20 -5.33
N ARG A 195 6.31 -9.30 -5.46
CA ARG A 195 7.27 -9.30 -6.58
C ARG A 195 7.89 -10.70 -6.79
N GLY A 196 7.73 -11.23 -8.00
CA GLY A 196 8.19 -12.58 -8.38
C GLY A 196 7.15 -13.70 -8.17
N GLY A 197 6.05 -13.42 -7.48
CA GLY A 197 4.91 -14.32 -7.33
C GLY A 197 4.09 -14.47 -8.62
N VAL A 198 3.34 -15.57 -8.72
CA VAL A 198 2.58 -15.96 -9.92
C VAL A 198 1.51 -14.93 -10.29
N TYR A 199 0.92 -14.28 -9.29
CA TYR A 199 -0.13 -13.27 -9.46
C TYR A 199 0.39 -11.84 -9.34
N TYR A 200 1.71 -11.65 -9.32
CA TYR A 200 2.27 -10.30 -9.40
C TYR A 200 2.05 -9.69 -10.79
N GLN A 201 1.63 -8.44 -10.80
CA GLN A 201 1.59 -7.60 -12.00
C GLN A 201 2.28 -6.29 -11.63
N SER A 202 3.44 -6.02 -12.21
CA SER A 202 4.14 -4.77 -11.93
C SER A 202 3.38 -3.58 -12.52
N PRO A 203 3.56 -2.35 -12.01
CA PRO A 203 3.00 -1.14 -12.63
C PRO A 203 3.38 -0.96 -14.10
N PHE A 204 4.58 -1.41 -14.47
CA PHE A 204 5.03 -1.36 -15.86
C PHE A 204 4.29 -2.37 -16.74
N ASP A 205 4.00 -3.58 -16.23
CA ASP A 205 3.19 -4.57 -16.94
C ASP A 205 1.75 -4.07 -17.13
N ILE A 206 1.19 -3.36 -16.14
CA ILE A 206 -0.14 -2.74 -16.25
C ILE A 206 -0.15 -1.72 -17.40
N LEU A 207 0.85 -0.84 -17.44
CA LEU A 207 0.97 0.17 -18.50
C LEU A 207 1.08 -0.47 -19.89
N LEU A 208 1.91 -1.51 -20.05
CA LEU A 208 2.07 -2.24 -21.30
C LEU A 208 0.79 -2.96 -21.74
N ALA A 209 0.06 -3.55 -20.79
CA ALA A 209 -1.21 -4.19 -21.06
C ALA A 209 -2.33 -3.19 -21.37
N GLY A 210 -2.19 -1.93 -20.90
CA GLY A 210 -3.19 -0.89 -21.01
C GLY A 210 -4.37 -1.06 -20.05
N SER A 211 -4.31 -2.04 -19.14
CA SER A 211 -5.36 -2.32 -18.16
C SER A 211 -4.81 -3.04 -16.93
N ILE A 212 -5.53 -2.89 -15.82
CA ILE A 212 -5.30 -3.62 -14.58
C ILE A 212 -5.91 -5.02 -14.72
N ASP A 213 -5.13 -6.06 -14.43
CA ASP A 213 -5.63 -7.44 -14.41
C ASP A 213 -6.28 -7.71 -13.06
N ASN A 214 -7.61 -7.62 -12.99
CA ASN A 214 -8.36 -7.83 -11.74
C ASN A 214 -8.13 -9.21 -11.11
N ALA A 215 -7.70 -10.23 -11.87
CA ALA A 215 -7.32 -11.52 -11.31
C ALA A 215 -5.98 -11.48 -10.57
N LYS A 216 -5.22 -10.39 -10.67
CA LYS A 216 -3.93 -10.17 -9.99
C LYS A 216 -4.00 -9.09 -8.91
N THR A 217 -5.22 -8.78 -8.47
CA THR A 217 -5.50 -7.73 -7.49
C THR A 217 -6.55 -8.19 -6.50
N VAL A 218 -6.56 -7.58 -5.32
CA VAL A 218 -7.73 -7.56 -4.45
C VAL A 218 -8.40 -6.20 -4.59
N LEU A 219 -9.64 -6.19 -5.07
CA LEU A 219 -10.38 -4.98 -5.41
C LEU A 219 -11.17 -4.47 -4.21
N LEU A 220 -10.96 -3.22 -3.82
CA LEU A 220 -11.82 -2.47 -2.92
C LEU A 220 -12.58 -1.44 -3.75
N ASP A 221 -13.87 -1.69 -3.96
CA ASP A 221 -14.76 -0.89 -4.81
C ASP A 221 -15.64 0.01 -3.94
N GLY A 222 -15.50 1.34 -4.09
CA GLY A 222 -16.33 2.33 -3.41
C GLY A 222 -17.74 2.49 -4.00
N ASP A 223 -18.06 1.76 -5.07
CA ASP A 223 -19.36 1.74 -5.76
C ASP A 223 -19.83 3.13 -6.24
N GLY A 224 -18.91 4.08 -6.40
CA GLY A 224 -19.21 5.45 -6.80
C GLY A 224 -19.94 6.27 -5.74
N ASN A 225 -20.04 5.77 -4.51
CA ASN A 225 -20.90 6.32 -3.44
C ASN A 225 -20.31 7.55 -2.71
N ASN A 226 -19.33 8.25 -3.31
CA ASN A 226 -18.77 9.50 -2.81
C ASN A 226 -18.17 9.43 -1.39
N PHE A 227 -17.42 8.38 -1.09
CA PHE A 227 -16.65 8.25 0.15
C PHE A 227 -15.21 7.79 -0.12
N GLU A 228 -14.30 8.07 0.81
CA GLU A 228 -12.94 7.57 0.77
C GLU A 228 -12.87 6.07 1.06
N ILE A 229 -12.09 5.31 0.30
CA ILE A 229 -11.98 3.87 0.55
C ILE A 229 -11.14 3.60 1.79
N LEU A 230 -10.04 4.36 1.97
CA LEU A 230 -9.16 4.24 3.12
C LEU A 230 -9.16 5.55 3.91
N ASN A 231 -9.56 5.47 5.18
CA ASN A 231 -9.44 6.56 6.14
C ASN A 231 -8.39 6.17 7.21
N ILE A 232 -7.19 6.73 7.10
CA ILE A 232 -6.01 6.36 7.90
C ILE A 232 -5.79 7.41 8.99
N SER A 233 -5.76 6.99 10.25
CA SER A 233 -5.66 7.90 11.40
C SER A 233 -4.54 7.57 12.39
N ASP A 234 -3.70 6.58 12.07
CA ASP A 234 -2.63 6.12 12.95
C ASP A 234 -1.38 5.75 12.13
N ASP A 235 -0.25 5.65 12.83
CA ASP A 235 1.08 5.54 12.22
C ASP A 235 1.43 4.10 11.81
N ASN A 236 2.58 3.92 11.16
CA ASN A 236 3.24 2.63 10.94
C ASN A 236 2.34 1.60 10.25
N LEU A 237 1.86 1.97 9.07
CA LEU A 237 0.93 1.16 8.27
C LEU A 237 1.58 0.74 6.96
N VAL A 238 1.38 -0.52 6.58
CA VAL A 238 1.82 -1.05 5.29
C VAL A 238 0.61 -1.62 4.55
N ILE A 239 0.30 -1.13 3.36
CA ILE A 239 -0.81 -1.61 2.51
C ILE A 239 -0.22 -2.10 1.19
N GLU A 240 -0.53 -3.34 0.81
CA GLU A 240 0.12 -3.99 -0.32
C GLU A 240 -0.83 -4.78 -1.21
N ASN A 241 -0.57 -4.76 -2.52
CA ASN A 241 -1.30 -5.57 -3.52
C ASN A 241 -2.82 -5.30 -3.59
N ILE A 242 -3.25 -4.10 -3.16
CA ILE A 242 -4.66 -3.68 -3.18
C ILE A 242 -4.94 -2.78 -4.38
N HIS A 243 -6.09 -2.99 -5.03
CA HIS A 243 -6.65 -2.09 -6.03
C HIS A 243 -7.79 -1.28 -5.41
N ILE A 244 -7.61 0.03 -5.34
CA ILE A 244 -8.57 0.99 -4.82
C ILE A 244 -9.33 1.60 -6.00
N TYR A 245 -10.66 1.46 -6.02
CA TYR A 245 -11.46 1.70 -7.21
C TYR A 245 -12.77 2.45 -6.94
N ASN A 246 -13.15 3.36 -7.84
CA ASN A 246 -14.54 3.87 -7.93
C ASN A 246 -15.08 4.60 -6.68
N THR A 247 -14.45 5.72 -6.33
CA THR A 247 -14.83 6.56 -5.17
C THR A 247 -15.86 7.65 -5.48
N GLY A 248 -16.29 7.77 -6.74
CA GLY A 248 -17.11 8.90 -7.20
C GLY A 248 -16.34 10.21 -7.10
N THR A 249 -16.82 11.14 -6.27
CA THR A 249 -16.23 12.48 -6.07
C THR A 249 -15.29 12.58 -4.86
N ALA A 250 -15.14 11.52 -4.07
CA ALA A 250 -14.22 11.52 -2.93
C ALA A 250 -12.78 11.20 -3.33
N ALA A 251 -11.82 11.58 -2.49
CA ALA A 251 -10.45 11.08 -2.61
C ALA A 251 -10.41 9.60 -2.21
N ALA A 252 -9.59 8.80 -2.88
CA ALA A 252 -9.49 7.37 -2.60
C ALA A 252 -8.92 7.07 -1.21
N ILE A 253 -7.96 7.89 -0.77
CA ILE A 253 -7.24 7.79 0.49
C ILE A 253 -7.32 9.14 1.19
N VAL A 254 -7.71 9.12 2.46
CA VAL A 254 -7.74 10.27 3.36
C VAL A 254 -6.93 9.95 4.61
N TYR A 255 -6.14 10.92 5.04
CA TYR A 255 -5.42 10.90 6.31
C TYR A 255 -6.18 11.76 7.31
N ALA A 256 -6.73 11.13 8.34
CA ALA A 256 -7.33 11.81 9.47
C ALA A 256 -6.24 12.15 10.48
N GLY A 257 -5.94 13.45 10.62
CA GLY A 257 -4.81 13.92 11.43
C GLY A 257 -3.54 14.03 10.58
N THR A 258 -2.40 13.59 11.14
CA THR A 258 -1.09 13.60 10.47
C THR A 258 -0.34 12.30 10.78
N PRO A 259 -0.88 11.14 10.37
CA PRO A 259 -0.19 9.88 10.58
C PRO A 259 1.18 9.88 9.89
N VAL A 260 2.11 9.07 10.39
CA VAL A 260 3.46 8.94 9.83
C VAL A 260 3.82 7.48 9.52
N ASP A 261 4.89 7.27 8.75
CA ASP A 261 5.43 5.95 8.41
C ASP A 261 4.40 5.06 7.68
N ILE A 262 3.79 5.60 6.62
CA ILE A 262 2.77 4.89 5.82
C ILE A 262 3.40 4.38 4.51
N VAL A 263 3.20 3.10 4.20
CA VAL A 263 3.75 2.48 2.99
C VAL A 263 2.63 1.90 2.14
N PHE A 264 2.54 2.33 0.89
CA PHE A 264 1.75 1.69 -0.15
C PHE A 264 2.69 0.93 -1.08
N ARG A 265 2.51 -0.38 -1.24
CA ARG A 265 3.35 -1.21 -2.11
C ARG A 265 2.54 -1.97 -3.13
N ASN A 266 2.86 -1.83 -4.41
CA ASN A 266 2.14 -2.54 -5.48
C ASN A 266 0.62 -2.28 -5.45
N CYS A 267 0.22 -1.11 -4.95
CA CYS A 267 -1.16 -0.67 -4.95
C CYS A 267 -1.53 -0.04 -6.30
N ARG A 268 -2.81 -0.15 -6.64
CA ARG A 268 -3.36 0.35 -7.91
C ARG A 268 -4.53 1.25 -7.61
N ILE A 269 -4.64 2.37 -8.32
CA ILE A 269 -5.73 3.32 -8.14
C ILE A 269 -6.32 3.66 -9.51
N SER A 270 -7.63 3.47 -9.65
CA SER A 270 -8.38 3.79 -10.88
C SER A 270 -9.83 4.18 -10.57
N ALA A 271 -10.47 4.86 -11.53
CA ALA A 271 -11.84 5.38 -11.47
C ALA A 271 -12.17 6.18 -10.20
N CYS A 272 -11.18 6.84 -9.60
CA CYS A 272 -11.37 7.67 -8.41
C CYS A 272 -11.42 9.15 -8.78
N ASN A 273 -11.93 10.03 -7.90
CA ASN A 273 -11.76 11.47 -8.14
C ASN A 273 -10.26 11.82 -8.15
N ARG A 274 -9.55 11.36 -7.12
CA ARG A 274 -8.10 11.52 -6.92
C ARG A 274 -7.59 10.44 -5.97
N VAL A 275 -6.27 10.27 -5.90
CA VAL A 275 -5.60 9.33 -4.98
C VAL A 275 -5.69 9.84 -3.54
N SER A 276 -5.16 11.03 -3.24
CA SER A 276 -5.11 11.58 -1.87
C SER A 276 -5.27 13.11 -1.83
N ASN A 277 -5.71 13.64 -0.68
CA ASN A 277 -6.02 15.07 -0.50
C ASN A 277 -5.96 15.56 0.97
N THR A 278 -4.93 15.20 1.73
CA THR A 278 -4.80 15.58 3.15
C THR A 278 -3.35 15.62 3.60
N ALA A 279 -3.12 16.22 4.78
CA ALA A 279 -1.80 16.31 5.38
C ALA A 279 -1.35 15.00 6.05
N THR A 280 -0.08 14.65 5.86
CA THR A 280 0.56 13.45 6.42
C THR A 280 2.09 13.60 6.33
N SER A 281 2.88 12.70 6.92
CA SER A 281 4.34 12.71 6.74
C SER A 281 4.87 11.31 6.51
N ASP A 282 6.05 11.21 5.91
CA ASP A 282 6.81 9.97 5.77
C ASP A 282 6.01 8.85 5.08
N VAL A 283 5.35 9.23 3.98
CA VAL A 283 4.56 8.30 3.16
C VAL A 283 5.38 7.81 1.97
N THR A 284 5.57 6.50 1.89
CA THR A 284 6.25 5.82 0.78
C THR A 284 5.25 5.15 -0.15
N TRP A 285 5.35 5.46 -1.44
CA TRP A 285 4.67 4.79 -2.52
C TRP A 285 5.72 3.96 -3.28
N ASP A 286 5.64 2.63 -3.20
CA ASP A 286 6.61 1.73 -3.83
C ASP A 286 5.92 0.85 -4.87
N SER A 287 6.35 0.99 -6.12
CA SER A 287 5.87 0.18 -7.22
C SER A 287 4.34 0.29 -7.35
N CYS A 288 3.75 1.48 -7.16
CA CYS A 288 2.31 1.71 -7.32
C CYS A 288 1.94 2.13 -8.76
N TYR A 289 0.69 1.89 -9.15
CA TYR A 289 0.13 2.31 -10.44
C TYR A 289 -1.05 3.27 -10.26
N THR A 290 -1.06 4.39 -10.99
CA THR A 290 -2.22 5.29 -11.09
C THR A 290 -2.70 5.36 -12.54
N HIS A 291 -3.98 5.04 -12.74
CA HIS A 291 -4.61 4.94 -14.07
C HIS A 291 -5.06 6.32 -14.60
N ASP A 292 -5.28 6.42 -15.92
CA ASP A 292 -5.69 7.65 -16.60
C ASP A 292 -7.19 7.95 -16.54
N ASP A 293 -7.94 7.24 -15.71
CA ASP A 293 -9.40 7.37 -15.55
C ASP A 293 -9.79 8.15 -14.28
N LEU A 294 -8.83 8.79 -13.63
CA LEU A 294 -9.08 9.71 -12.51
C LEU A 294 -9.65 11.04 -13.00
N VAL A 295 -10.49 11.67 -12.18
CA VAL A 295 -11.27 12.87 -12.56
C VAL A 295 -10.54 14.20 -12.27
N ALA A 296 -9.62 14.20 -11.31
CA ALA A 296 -8.86 15.39 -10.88
C ALA A 296 -7.35 15.09 -10.78
N ASN A 297 -6.56 16.04 -10.27
CA ASN A 297 -5.14 15.82 -9.98
C ASN A 297 -4.96 14.59 -9.08
N TYR A 298 -3.99 13.73 -9.38
CA TYR A 298 -3.93 12.39 -8.77
C TYR A 298 -3.53 12.49 -7.31
N ASN A 299 -2.41 13.14 -7.01
CA ASN A 299 -1.96 13.35 -5.63
C ASN A 299 -1.98 14.84 -5.30
N ILE A 300 -2.82 15.24 -4.35
CA ILE A 300 -2.83 16.60 -3.80
C ILE A 300 -2.25 16.54 -2.40
N LEU A 301 -0.97 16.87 -2.31
CA LEU A 301 -0.14 16.62 -1.14
C LEU A 301 0.15 17.93 -0.41
N SER A 302 0.06 17.86 0.92
CA SER A 302 0.34 18.95 1.83
C SER A 302 0.84 18.35 3.14
N GLY A 303 1.62 19.08 3.93
CA GLY A 303 2.25 18.54 5.16
C GLY A 303 3.33 17.47 4.91
N GLY A 304 4.39 17.50 5.72
CA GLY A 304 5.38 16.41 5.81
C GLY A 304 6.18 16.12 4.53
N SER A 305 6.40 14.83 4.28
CA SER A 305 7.26 14.28 3.24
C SER A 305 6.59 13.11 2.50
N HIS A 306 6.88 12.98 1.21
CA HIS A 306 6.43 11.83 0.41
C HIS A 306 7.57 11.29 -0.46
N LEU A 307 7.68 9.96 -0.53
CA LEU A 307 8.63 9.25 -1.36
C LEU A 307 7.90 8.38 -2.38
N PHE A 308 8.17 8.57 -3.67
CA PHE A 308 7.68 7.74 -4.76
C PHE A 308 8.84 6.93 -5.35
N LEU A 309 8.74 5.61 -5.27
CA LEU A 309 9.75 4.66 -5.76
C LEU A 309 9.13 3.75 -6.82
N HIS A 310 9.70 3.71 -8.02
CA HIS A 310 9.29 2.76 -9.07
C HIS A 310 7.79 2.81 -9.45
N CYS A 311 7.11 3.90 -9.12
CA CYS A 311 5.70 4.11 -9.47
C CYS A 311 5.52 4.37 -10.96
N VAL A 312 4.34 4.03 -11.48
CA VAL A 312 3.91 4.38 -12.84
C VAL A 312 2.60 5.15 -12.77
N ALA A 313 2.53 6.27 -13.48
CA ALA A 313 1.31 7.05 -13.63
C ALA A 313 1.02 7.26 -15.12
N LYS A 314 -0.21 6.95 -15.52
CA LYS A 314 -0.73 7.29 -16.85
C LYS A 314 -1.70 8.46 -16.69
N LEU A 315 -1.40 9.60 -17.31
CA LEU A 315 -2.15 10.85 -17.14
C LEU A 315 -3.12 11.10 -18.29
N ASN A 316 -4.33 11.53 -17.95
CA ASN A 316 -5.27 12.12 -18.89
C ASN A 316 -4.99 13.62 -19.08
N ALA A 317 -5.53 14.18 -20.17
CA ALA A 317 -5.41 15.58 -20.51
C ALA A 317 -5.83 16.50 -19.36
N ALA A 318 -5.12 17.62 -19.20
CA ALA A 318 -5.35 18.65 -18.20
C ALA A 318 -5.08 18.27 -16.73
N LEU A 319 -4.62 17.05 -16.44
CA LEU A 319 -4.35 16.58 -15.08
C LEU A 319 -2.86 16.58 -14.74
N ASN A 320 -2.57 16.55 -13.43
CA ASN A 320 -1.21 16.43 -12.88
C ASN A 320 -1.08 15.13 -12.10
N TRP A 321 0.11 14.51 -12.12
CA TRP A 321 0.35 13.34 -11.26
C TRP A 321 0.53 13.76 -9.80
N ILE A 322 1.46 14.68 -9.53
CA ILE A 322 1.73 15.20 -8.19
C ILE A 322 1.49 16.70 -8.18
N HIS A 323 0.67 17.15 -7.23
CA HIS A 323 0.44 18.55 -6.92
C HIS A 323 0.75 18.73 -5.43
N ALA A 324 1.82 19.44 -5.11
CA ALA A 324 2.36 19.47 -3.76
C ALA A 324 2.61 20.89 -3.29
N THR A 325 2.20 21.20 -2.07
CA THR A 325 2.26 22.57 -1.53
C THR A 325 3.03 22.59 -0.21
N GLY A 326 4.21 23.22 -0.19
CA GLY A 326 5.01 23.42 1.02
C GLY A 326 5.49 22.13 1.69
N ILE A 327 5.87 21.13 0.91
CA ILE A 327 6.31 19.80 1.39
C ILE A 327 7.58 19.32 0.70
N HIS A 328 8.22 18.29 1.26
CA HIS A 328 9.31 17.57 0.61
C HIS A 328 8.77 16.40 -0.22
N ILE A 329 9.21 16.26 -1.47
CA ILE A 329 8.91 15.09 -2.30
C ILE A 329 10.19 14.51 -2.90
N ASP A 330 10.33 13.20 -2.76
CA ASP A 330 11.33 12.41 -3.46
C ASP A 330 10.65 11.56 -4.54
N VAL A 331 11.14 11.58 -5.78
CA VAL A 331 10.62 10.78 -6.89
C VAL A 331 11.77 10.04 -7.57
N ILE A 332 11.78 8.71 -7.45
CA ILE A 332 12.93 7.88 -7.84
C ILE A 332 12.48 6.69 -8.69
N GLY A 333 13.06 6.58 -9.89
CA GLY A 333 12.81 5.42 -10.75
C GLY A 333 11.37 5.33 -11.27
N CYS A 334 10.61 6.43 -11.23
CA CYS A 334 9.22 6.48 -11.63
C CYS A 334 9.04 6.75 -13.13
N LEU A 335 7.87 6.40 -13.65
CA LEU A 335 7.47 6.66 -15.02
C LEU A 335 6.12 7.39 -15.04
N VAL A 336 6.09 8.54 -15.69
CA VAL A 336 4.88 9.34 -15.92
C VAL A 336 4.67 9.47 -17.41
N ALA A 337 3.55 8.93 -17.91
CA ALA A 337 3.22 8.95 -19.33
C ALA A 337 1.79 9.45 -19.55
N GLY A 338 1.45 9.86 -20.76
CA GLY A 338 0.08 10.29 -21.11
C GLY A 338 0.04 11.74 -21.53
N SER A 339 -1.13 12.36 -21.56
CA SER A 339 -1.36 13.73 -22.09
C SER A 339 -1.62 14.78 -21.00
N GLY A 340 -1.28 14.48 -19.75
CA GLY A 340 -1.41 15.40 -18.62
C GLY A 340 -0.63 16.69 -18.79
N ASN A 341 -0.99 17.71 -18.02
CA ASN A 341 -0.31 19.00 -18.05
C ASN A 341 1.09 18.88 -17.46
N TYR A 342 1.17 18.50 -16.18
CA TYR A 342 2.41 18.43 -15.43
C TYR A 342 2.64 17.03 -14.88
N GLY A 343 3.89 16.57 -14.92
CA GLY A 343 4.28 15.38 -14.16
C GLY A 343 4.23 15.71 -12.67
N ILE A 344 5.08 16.63 -12.24
CA ILE A 344 5.17 17.05 -10.83
C ILE A 344 4.96 18.56 -10.76
N ARG A 345 4.12 19.02 -9.85
CA ARG A 345 3.82 20.42 -9.64
C ARG A 345 4.08 20.82 -8.19
N PRO A 346 5.36 21.05 -7.80
CA PRO A 346 5.69 21.64 -6.50
C PRO A 346 5.23 23.10 -6.46
N LEU A 347 4.71 23.53 -5.33
CA LEU A 347 4.23 24.89 -5.10
C LEU A 347 4.59 25.37 -3.69
N ALA A 348 4.66 26.70 -3.56
CA ALA A 348 4.72 27.41 -2.28
C ALA A 348 5.83 26.92 -1.33
N GLY A 349 7.06 26.79 -1.84
CA GLY A 349 8.21 26.37 -1.05
C GLY A 349 8.32 24.86 -0.87
N ALA A 350 7.79 24.09 -1.82
CA ALA A 350 7.97 22.65 -1.83
C ALA A 350 9.39 22.31 -2.30
N ALA A 351 10.02 21.33 -1.66
CA ALA A 351 11.30 20.78 -2.08
C ALA A 351 11.05 19.52 -2.94
N LEU A 352 11.79 19.39 -4.03
CA LEU A 352 11.71 18.25 -4.94
C LEU A 352 13.08 17.68 -5.21
N PHE A 353 13.27 16.42 -4.84
CA PHE A 353 14.38 15.60 -5.30
C PHE A 353 13.87 14.56 -6.29
N MET A 354 14.50 14.48 -7.46
CA MET A 354 14.07 13.52 -8.49
C MET A 354 15.23 12.91 -9.26
N THR A 355 15.26 11.57 -9.32
CA THR A 355 16.27 10.86 -10.10
C THR A 355 15.77 9.62 -10.81
N ASN A 356 16.38 9.33 -11.97
CA ASN A 356 16.11 8.14 -12.77
C ASN A 356 14.64 7.97 -13.20
N ASN A 357 13.92 9.09 -13.36
CA ASN A 357 12.53 9.07 -13.79
C ASN A 357 12.39 9.24 -15.30
N THR A 358 11.28 8.74 -15.86
CA THR A 358 10.88 9.00 -17.25
C THR A 358 9.58 9.77 -17.28
N PHE A 359 9.55 10.90 -18.00
CA PHE A 359 8.36 11.69 -18.31
C PHE A 359 8.12 11.63 -19.82
N TYR A 360 6.93 11.20 -20.23
CA TYR A 360 6.62 10.97 -21.63
C TYR A 360 5.29 11.62 -22.07
N ASN A 361 5.35 12.37 -23.16
CA ASN A 361 4.20 12.95 -23.88
C ASN A 361 3.32 13.94 -23.07
N LEU A 362 3.84 14.50 -21.98
CA LEU A 362 3.12 15.53 -21.22
C LEU A 362 2.95 16.80 -22.03
N ALA A 363 1.81 17.46 -21.88
CA ALA A 363 1.36 18.54 -22.73
C ALA A 363 1.94 19.92 -22.35
N VAL A 364 2.34 20.12 -21.09
CA VAL A 364 2.85 21.43 -20.62
C VAL A 364 4.28 21.31 -20.11
N ALA A 365 4.50 20.54 -19.04
CA ALA A 365 5.87 20.34 -18.56
C ALA A 365 6.09 19.02 -17.81
N GLY A 366 7.36 18.63 -17.71
CA GLY A 366 7.77 17.56 -16.80
C GLY A 366 7.54 17.97 -15.35
N VAL A 367 8.06 19.16 -14.99
CA VAL A 367 7.91 19.78 -13.67
C VAL A 367 7.41 21.21 -13.83
N GLY A 368 6.35 21.56 -13.11
CA GLY A 368 5.82 22.94 -13.03
C GLY A 368 5.97 23.51 -11.63
N ALA A 369 6.93 24.40 -11.41
CA ALA A 369 7.29 24.93 -10.10
C ALA A 369 6.88 26.40 -9.93
N SER A 370 6.85 26.88 -8.70
CA SER A 370 6.52 28.28 -8.36
C SER A 370 7.53 28.86 -7.35
N THR A 371 7.16 29.98 -6.72
CA THR A 371 8.02 30.75 -5.80
C THR A 371 8.70 29.88 -4.72
N HIS A 372 10.02 29.99 -4.60
CA HIS A 372 10.86 29.43 -3.52
C HIS A 372 10.96 27.90 -3.45
N ASP A 373 10.69 27.19 -4.54
CA ASP A 373 10.89 25.74 -4.57
C ASP A 373 12.39 25.38 -4.73
N ASP A 374 12.86 24.33 -4.04
CA ASP A 374 14.22 23.79 -4.14
C ASP A 374 14.20 22.48 -4.93
N ILE A 375 14.72 22.51 -6.15
CA ILE A 375 14.67 21.37 -7.08
C ILE A 375 16.05 20.81 -7.37
N ILE A 376 16.19 19.50 -7.14
CA ILE A 376 17.35 18.69 -7.52
C ILE A 376 16.87 17.62 -8.50
N ALA A 377 17.34 17.68 -9.76
CA ALA A 377 16.95 16.77 -10.82
C ALA A 377 18.16 16.19 -11.56
N PHE A 378 18.33 14.86 -11.54
CA PHE A 378 19.39 14.21 -12.33
C PHE A 378 19.08 12.77 -12.76
N GLY A 379 19.62 12.36 -13.91
CA GLY A 379 19.38 11.02 -14.45
C GLY A 379 17.98 10.81 -15.02
N ASN A 380 17.20 11.87 -15.23
CA ASN A 380 15.83 11.79 -15.72
C ASN A 380 15.77 11.87 -17.26
N ILE A 381 14.72 11.29 -17.83
CA ILE A 381 14.38 11.39 -19.25
C ILE A 381 13.10 12.21 -19.36
N PHE A 382 13.18 13.33 -20.08
CA PHE A 382 12.04 14.17 -20.46
C PHE A 382 11.85 14.03 -21.97
N ALA A 383 10.88 13.21 -22.37
CA ALA A 383 10.48 12.98 -23.75
C ALA A 383 9.04 13.50 -23.95
N LEU A 384 8.87 14.83 -23.93
CA LEU A 384 7.58 15.48 -23.72
C LEU A 384 6.86 15.83 -25.02
N GLY A 385 5.57 16.18 -24.94
CA GLY A 385 4.81 16.61 -26.11
C GLY A 385 5.43 17.83 -26.80
N VAL A 386 5.14 18.00 -28.09
CA VAL A 386 5.68 19.11 -28.89
C VAL A 386 5.29 20.45 -28.27
N GLY A 387 6.28 21.33 -28.04
CA GLY A 387 6.10 22.63 -27.40
C GLY A 387 6.00 22.61 -25.87
N ALA A 388 6.12 21.45 -25.22
CA ALA A 388 6.24 21.36 -23.77
C ALA A 388 7.62 21.85 -23.28
N THR A 389 7.78 21.95 -21.97
CA THR A 389 9.07 22.30 -21.33
C THR A 389 9.48 21.26 -20.30
N ALA A 390 10.78 21.05 -20.07
CA ALA A 390 11.19 20.17 -18.98
C ALA A 390 10.80 20.74 -17.62
N PHE A 391 11.08 22.02 -17.42
CA PHE A 391 10.79 22.77 -16.20
C PHE A 391 10.07 24.09 -16.52
N ASP A 392 8.87 24.26 -16.00
CA ASP A 392 8.10 25.50 -16.09
C ASP A 392 8.13 26.20 -14.72
N PHE A 393 8.90 27.29 -14.61
CA PHE A 393 9.02 28.05 -13.37
C PHE A 393 8.12 29.29 -13.41
N ALA A 394 7.02 29.24 -12.65
CA ALA A 394 6.30 30.44 -12.29
C ALA A 394 7.17 31.30 -11.35
N VAL A 395 7.16 32.62 -11.59
CA VAL A 395 7.77 33.72 -10.81
C VAL A 395 8.56 33.24 -9.57
N GLN A 396 9.91 33.28 -9.61
CA GLN A 396 10.83 33.01 -8.49
C GLN A 396 10.98 31.54 -8.02
N GLY A 397 10.64 30.54 -8.82
CA GLY A 397 11.12 29.18 -8.54
C GLY A 397 12.63 29.06 -8.75
N SER A 398 13.27 28.14 -8.04
CA SER A 398 14.71 27.92 -8.11
C SER A 398 15.06 26.46 -8.36
N MET A 399 16.25 26.22 -8.89
CA MET A 399 16.76 24.90 -9.19
C MET A 399 18.19 24.81 -8.69
N SER A 400 18.38 24.06 -7.60
CA SER A 400 19.70 23.91 -6.99
C SER A 400 20.62 23.02 -7.81
N TYR A 401 20.08 22.03 -8.52
CA TYR A 401 20.86 21.13 -9.36
C TYR A 401 20.06 20.53 -10.52
N ASN A 402 20.61 20.61 -11.73
CA ASN A 402 20.06 19.97 -12.93
C ASN A 402 21.18 19.50 -13.84
N ASP A 403 21.43 18.19 -13.88
CA ASP A 403 22.48 17.61 -14.71
C ASP A 403 22.23 16.13 -15.00
N TYR A 404 22.94 15.57 -15.99
CA TYR A 404 22.81 14.17 -16.42
C TYR A 404 21.37 13.79 -16.83
N ASN A 405 20.61 14.72 -17.39
CA ASN A 405 19.25 14.50 -17.88
C ASN A 405 19.21 14.36 -19.42
N CYS A 406 18.17 13.74 -19.95
CA CYS A 406 17.93 13.55 -21.38
C CYS A 406 16.66 14.33 -21.77
N PHE A 407 16.77 15.28 -22.70
CA PHE A 407 15.73 16.25 -23.04
C PHE A 407 15.37 16.19 -24.54
N ILE A 408 14.16 15.74 -24.86
CA ILE A 408 13.67 15.69 -26.25
C ILE A 408 12.16 15.93 -26.29
N GLU A 409 11.68 16.53 -27.38
CA GLU A 409 10.26 16.48 -27.71
C GLU A 409 9.92 15.15 -28.38
N THR A 410 8.65 14.76 -28.36
CA THR A 410 8.17 13.50 -28.97
C THR A 410 8.35 13.44 -30.48
N ASP A 411 8.59 14.58 -31.15
CA ASP A 411 8.90 14.66 -32.58
C ASP A 411 10.40 14.57 -32.89
N GLY A 412 11.25 14.42 -31.86
CA GLY A 412 12.70 14.31 -31.99
C GLY A 412 13.44 15.66 -32.03
N THR A 413 12.76 16.77 -31.82
CA THR A 413 13.41 18.08 -31.67
C THR A 413 13.94 18.28 -30.24
N PRO A 414 14.97 19.12 -30.03
CA PRO A 414 15.44 19.45 -28.68
C PRO A 414 14.34 20.10 -27.84
N LEU A 415 14.07 19.53 -26.66
CA LEU A 415 13.09 20.07 -25.72
C LEU A 415 13.58 21.38 -25.10
N ASN A 416 12.68 22.36 -24.95
CA ASN A 416 12.97 23.54 -24.15
C ASN A 416 13.12 23.14 -22.67
N VAL A 417 14.28 23.40 -22.08
CA VAL A 417 14.55 23.04 -20.68
C VAL A 417 13.74 23.92 -19.71
N GLY A 418 13.31 25.13 -20.11
CA GLY A 418 12.40 25.95 -19.33
C GLY A 418 12.47 27.45 -19.60
N THR A 419 11.60 28.21 -18.94
CA THR A 419 11.66 29.66 -18.83
C THR A 419 11.90 30.04 -17.37
N PHE A 420 13.02 30.69 -17.08
CA PHE A 420 13.42 31.05 -15.73
C PHE A 420 13.20 32.56 -15.50
N ALA A 421 13.22 32.98 -14.23
CA ALA A 421 13.17 34.41 -13.89
C ALA A 421 14.34 35.17 -14.54
N ALA A 422 14.14 36.46 -14.82
CA ALA A 422 15.13 37.31 -15.48
C ALA A 422 16.48 37.27 -14.72
N GLY A 423 17.52 36.75 -15.38
CA GLY A 423 18.88 36.64 -14.83
C GLY A 423 19.39 35.21 -14.65
N GLU A 424 18.50 34.22 -14.67
CA GLU A 424 18.87 32.79 -14.69
C GLU A 424 18.71 32.26 -16.11
N THR A 425 19.78 31.76 -16.69
CA THR A 425 19.67 31.06 -17.98
C THR A 425 19.36 29.60 -17.67
N PRO A 426 18.32 28.98 -18.25
CA PRO A 426 18.20 27.53 -18.25
C PRO A 426 19.50 26.98 -18.82
N VAL A 427 20.33 26.40 -17.97
CA VAL A 427 21.51 25.69 -18.45
C VAL A 427 21.14 24.23 -18.34
N MET A 428 20.89 23.62 -19.49
CA MET A 428 21.05 22.17 -19.64
C MET A 428 22.38 21.82 -18.98
N GLY A 429 22.34 21.02 -17.92
CA GLY A 429 23.54 20.68 -17.16
C GLY A 429 24.64 20.17 -18.09
N PRO A 430 25.92 20.40 -17.77
CA PRO A 430 27.04 20.14 -18.68
C PRO A 430 27.15 18.68 -19.16
N HIS A 431 26.51 17.73 -18.47
CA HIS A 431 26.47 16.31 -18.83
C HIS A 431 25.09 15.85 -19.30
N SER A 432 24.12 16.75 -19.40
CA SER A 432 22.81 16.48 -19.97
C SER A 432 22.88 16.46 -21.50
N ILE A 433 21.94 15.75 -22.12
CA ILE A 433 21.92 15.55 -23.57
C ILE A 433 20.54 15.87 -24.14
N ALA A 434 20.51 16.40 -25.36
CA ALA A 434 19.30 16.55 -26.17
C ALA A 434 19.31 15.53 -27.30
N ALA A 435 18.82 14.33 -27.03
CA ALA A 435 18.81 13.22 -27.99
C ALA A 435 17.63 12.29 -27.74
N ASP A 436 17.16 11.63 -28.79
CA ASP A 436 16.12 10.61 -28.70
C ASP A 436 16.55 9.47 -27.73
N PRO A 437 15.77 9.16 -26.68
CA PRO A 437 16.03 8.04 -25.79
C PRO A 437 16.08 6.68 -26.49
N LEU A 438 15.59 6.57 -27.73
CA LEU A 438 15.48 5.32 -28.47
C LEU A 438 14.78 4.24 -27.62
N PHE A 439 13.56 4.53 -27.19
CA PHE A 439 12.72 3.54 -26.50
C PHE A 439 12.51 2.30 -27.37
N VAL A 440 12.31 1.14 -26.72
CA VAL A 440 12.02 -0.13 -27.40
C VAL A 440 10.79 0.03 -28.29
N ASP A 441 9.69 0.53 -27.71
CA ASP A 441 8.45 0.84 -28.41
C ASP A 441 7.61 1.82 -27.58
N ALA A 442 7.82 3.12 -27.77
CA ALA A 442 7.12 4.16 -27.00
C ALA A 442 5.61 4.19 -27.28
N ALA A 443 5.18 3.79 -28.48
CA ALA A 443 3.77 3.80 -28.88
C ALA A 443 2.93 2.76 -28.12
N SER A 444 3.54 1.63 -27.73
CA SER A 444 2.92 0.62 -26.86
C SER A 444 3.21 0.83 -25.36
N GLY A 445 3.80 1.95 -24.97
CA GLY A 445 4.15 2.23 -23.57
C GLY A 445 5.43 1.55 -23.09
N ASN A 446 6.23 0.96 -23.99
CA ASN A 446 7.47 0.28 -23.66
C ASN A 446 8.66 1.25 -23.65
N PHE A 447 8.79 1.97 -22.54
CA PHE A 447 9.82 2.98 -22.31
C PHE A 447 11.18 2.43 -21.86
N ARG A 448 11.43 1.13 -22.01
CA ARG A 448 12.78 0.60 -21.83
C ARG A 448 13.68 1.15 -22.93
N LEU A 449 14.92 1.50 -22.60
CA LEU A 449 15.89 2.00 -23.57
C LEU A 449 16.43 0.86 -24.45
N LYS A 450 16.56 1.11 -25.76
CA LYS A 450 17.33 0.22 -26.65
C LYS A 450 18.80 0.22 -26.25
N ALA A 451 19.50 -0.86 -26.62
CA ALA A 451 20.90 -1.02 -26.28
C ALA A 451 21.79 0.11 -26.83
N THR A 452 21.38 0.71 -27.95
CA THR A 452 22.04 1.81 -28.67
C THR A 452 21.57 3.20 -28.24
N SER A 453 20.70 3.30 -27.23
CA SER A 453 20.21 4.59 -26.73
C SER A 453 21.37 5.50 -26.28
N PRO A 454 21.40 6.77 -26.72
CA PRO A 454 22.37 7.74 -26.23
C PRO A 454 22.13 8.09 -24.75
N CYS A 455 20.89 7.92 -24.25
CA CYS A 455 20.54 8.16 -22.85
C CYS A 455 20.95 6.98 -21.94
N ARG A 456 21.41 5.86 -22.51
CA ARG A 456 21.96 4.73 -21.74
C ARG A 456 23.38 5.08 -21.25
N ARG A 457 23.62 4.96 -19.94
CA ARG A 457 24.90 5.32 -19.27
C ARG A 457 25.25 6.83 -19.32
N ALA A 458 24.29 7.67 -19.69
CA ALA A 458 24.44 9.12 -19.58
C ALA A 458 24.21 9.63 -18.15
N GLY A 459 23.76 8.77 -17.22
CA GLY A 459 23.56 9.12 -15.82
C GLY A 459 24.85 9.24 -15.02
N LYS A 460 24.80 9.97 -13.90
CA LYS A 460 25.87 9.98 -12.89
C LYS A 460 25.90 8.64 -12.16
N LEU A 461 27.06 7.99 -12.14
CA LEU A 461 27.31 6.85 -11.25
C LEU A 461 27.28 7.34 -9.80
N THR A 462 26.20 7.09 -9.08
CA THR A 462 26.16 7.23 -7.63
C THR A 462 26.93 6.05 -7.02
N ILE A 463 28.27 6.10 -7.06
CA ILE A 463 29.10 5.22 -6.24
C ILE A 463 29.27 5.91 -4.88
N GLY A 464 28.49 5.47 -3.90
CA GLY A 464 28.63 5.84 -2.49
C GLY A 464 27.63 6.88 -1.97
N ALA A 465 26.95 6.52 -0.89
CA ALA A 465 26.12 7.33 0.01
C ALA A 465 24.80 7.89 -0.54
N ILE A 466 23.73 7.11 -0.38
CA ILE A 466 22.55 7.53 0.39
C ILE A 466 22.30 6.44 1.43
#